data_AF-A0A8H6AND0-F1
#
_entry.id   AF-A0A8H6AND0-F1
#
_cell.length_a   1.000
_cell.length_b   1.000
_cell.length_c   1.000
_cell.angle_alpha   90.00
_cell.angle_beta   90.00
_cell.angle_gamma   90.00
#
_symmetry.space_group_name_H-M   'P 1'
#
loop_
_entity.id
_entity.type
_entity.pdbx_description
1 polymer ?
#
loop_
_entity_poly.entity_id
_entity_poly.type
_entity_poly.pdbx_seq_one_letter_code
_entity_poly.pdbx_strand_id
1 'polypeptide(L)'
;MQFLELAPELVHQILLEAVLTRGVQRSLTLRLVCKRFSQDVQFALFESYLLDDHSTSGSLSSWHINRDRRASTFWHSYLVYRVQYNSHSYPPHFRHIRRLVETICAETGDDVETTIKKLCWPILGRLADCVYSNLMILNFEADLLRAATYLNVIPVVKPLLQGGYPPRTGRDIFNSPMTLAAWVGNKDSLEYLQKMVFETQSISYLEDDPFSSIIGAATSGDIVMSTFDNTRFIDGPFVLEDSIAGRSLLRAQISTGDLEMYKHLGGFFPKPTNRPTAYHLMLHIRLGNLKIVKYILDTTGTFFGGAQSASGAKSQDMIDLLLEYGFDVQKSEWLGDKPISKEA
;
A
#
# COMPACT_ATOMS: atom_id res chain seq x y z
N MET A 1 -0.84 25.77 -38.22
CA MET A 1 -1.74 25.35 -37.13
C MET A 1 -0.89 24.82 -36.01
N GLN A 2 -0.93 25.47 -34.85
CA GLN A 2 -0.29 24.93 -33.66
C GLN A 2 -1.17 23.79 -33.16
N PHE A 3 -0.59 22.63 -32.81
CA PHE A 3 -1.33 21.48 -32.29
C PHE A 3 -2.27 21.84 -31.12
N LEU A 4 -1.90 22.86 -30.34
CA LEU A 4 -2.68 23.37 -29.20
C LEU A 4 -3.95 24.14 -29.60
N GLU A 5 -4.08 24.56 -30.86
CA GLU A 5 -5.26 25.25 -31.41
C GLU A 5 -6.35 24.26 -31.85
N LEU A 6 -6.07 22.96 -31.88
CA LEU A 6 -7.06 21.94 -32.20
C LEU A 6 -8.13 21.84 -31.09
N ALA A 7 -9.34 21.44 -31.51
CA ALA A 7 -10.42 21.15 -30.58
C ALA A 7 -10.00 20.07 -29.55
N PRO A 8 -10.37 20.20 -28.26
CA PRO A 8 -9.96 19.26 -27.22
C PRO A 8 -10.25 17.79 -27.54
N GLU A 9 -11.36 17.52 -28.22
CA GLU A 9 -11.79 16.19 -28.62
C GLU A 9 -10.84 15.59 -29.66
N LEU A 10 -10.38 16.39 -30.63
CA LEU A 10 -9.41 15.97 -31.63
C LEU A 10 -8.04 15.72 -31.00
N VAL A 11 -7.63 16.60 -30.06
CA VAL A 11 -6.38 16.40 -29.30
C VAL A 11 -6.43 15.09 -28.54
N HIS A 12 -7.53 14.82 -27.83
CA HIS A 12 -7.73 13.58 -27.08
C HIS A 12 -7.68 12.34 -27.99
N GLN A 13 -8.38 12.34 -29.12
CA GLN A 13 -8.34 11.24 -30.09
C GLN A 13 -6.91 10.98 -30.62
N ILE A 14 -6.17 12.04 -30.96
CA ILE A 14 -4.78 11.90 -31.42
C ILE A 14 -3.90 11.31 -30.30
N LEU A 15 -4.09 11.75 -29.05
CA LEU A 15 -3.34 11.23 -27.92
C LEU A 15 -3.70 9.78 -27.60
N LEU A 16 -4.97 9.39 -27.70
CA LEU A 16 -5.42 8.02 -27.52
C LEU A 16 -4.80 7.09 -28.58
N GLU A 17 -4.84 7.46 -29.86
CA GLU A 17 -4.18 6.71 -30.93
C GLU A 17 -2.66 6.65 -30.75
N ALA A 18 -2.04 7.74 -30.29
CA ALA A 18 -0.62 7.75 -29.98
C ALA A 18 -0.29 6.80 -28.83
N VAL A 19 -1.12 6.75 -27.78
CA VAL A 19 -0.98 5.83 -26.65
C VAL A 19 -1.08 4.38 -27.12
N LEU A 20 -2.12 4.05 -27.87
CA LEU A 20 -2.36 2.70 -28.40
C LEU A 20 -1.21 2.25 -29.31
N THR A 21 -0.69 3.13 -30.15
CA THR A 21 0.37 2.80 -31.11
C THR A 21 1.78 2.75 -30.48
N ARG A 22 2.05 3.60 -29.48
CA ARG A 22 3.40 3.78 -28.92
C ARG A 22 3.61 3.11 -27.56
N GLY A 23 2.55 2.68 -26.90
CA GLY A 23 2.57 2.02 -25.60
C GLY A 23 2.76 2.97 -24.42
N VAL A 24 2.66 2.41 -23.21
CA VAL A 24 2.65 3.15 -21.93
C VAL A 24 3.91 3.97 -21.73
N GLN A 25 5.10 3.38 -21.92
CA GLN A 25 6.37 4.06 -21.62
C GLN A 25 6.56 5.34 -22.45
N ARG A 26 6.35 5.27 -23.77
CA ARG A 26 6.49 6.44 -24.65
C ARG A 26 5.41 7.48 -24.36
N SER A 27 4.20 7.04 -24.02
CA SER A 27 3.12 7.95 -23.63
C SER A 27 3.45 8.72 -22.36
N LEU A 28 4.05 8.07 -21.35
CA LEU A 28 4.49 8.76 -20.14
C LEU A 28 5.52 9.86 -20.44
N THR A 29 6.37 9.70 -21.46
CA THR A 29 7.31 10.76 -21.87
C THR A 29 6.61 11.99 -22.46
N LEU A 30 5.46 11.81 -23.13
CA LEU A 30 4.67 12.93 -23.66
C LEU A 30 4.12 13.83 -22.56
N ARG A 31 3.96 13.30 -21.34
CA ARG A 31 3.53 14.10 -20.17
C ARG A 31 4.55 15.16 -19.77
N LEU A 32 5.81 15.03 -20.21
CA LEU A 32 6.89 15.98 -19.89
C LEU A 32 6.88 17.22 -20.78
N VAL A 33 6.09 17.24 -21.86
CA VAL A 33 6.07 18.36 -22.82
C VAL A 33 5.53 19.64 -22.19
N CYS A 34 4.34 19.58 -21.60
CA CYS A 34 3.72 20.69 -20.88
C CYS A 34 2.60 20.21 -19.95
N LYS A 35 2.08 21.12 -19.10
CA LYS A 35 1.02 20.80 -18.13
C LYS A 35 -0.25 20.22 -18.78
N ARG A 36 -0.68 20.77 -19.94
CA ARG A 36 -1.85 20.28 -20.68
C ARG A 36 -1.63 18.84 -21.14
N PHE A 37 -0.51 18.56 -21.81
CA PHE A 37 -0.14 17.19 -22.21
C PHE A 37 -0.05 16.24 -21.02
N SER A 38 0.49 16.69 -19.88
CA SER A 38 0.54 15.87 -18.67
C SER A 38 -0.83 15.39 -18.20
N GLN A 39 -1.89 16.19 -18.41
CA GLN A 39 -3.27 15.87 -18.04
C GLN A 39 -3.96 15.06 -19.14
N ASP A 40 -3.93 15.54 -20.39
CA ASP A 40 -4.63 14.92 -21.52
C ASP A 40 -4.08 13.51 -21.81
N VAL A 41 -2.75 13.32 -21.76
CA VAL A 41 -2.14 12.00 -21.95
C VAL A 41 -2.48 11.05 -20.81
N GLN A 42 -2.63 11.54 -19.58
CA GLN A 42 -3.05 10.70 -18.46
C GLN A 42 -4.46 10.16 -18.70
N PHE A 43 -5.38 10.99 -19.17
CA PHE A 43 -6.74 10.56 -19.47
C PHE A 43 -6.77 9.56 -20.65
N ALA A 44 -6.04 9.85 -21.74
CA ALA A 44 -5.87 8.92 -22.86
C ALA A 44 -5.24 7.57 -22.44
N LEU A 45 -4.26 7.58 -21.54
CA LEU A 45 -3.69 6.37 -20.96
C LEU A 45 -4.73 5.54 -20.21
N PHE A 46 -5.58 6.19 -19.42
CA PHE A 46 -6.61 5.51 -18.64
C PHE A 46 -7.67 4.88 -19.54
N GLU A 47 -8.10 5.59 -20.58
CA GLU A 47 -9.07 5.11 -21.57
C GLU A 47 -8.51 3.98 -22.45
N SER A 48 -7.20 3.95 -22.70
CA SER A 48 -6.58 2.90 -23.52
C SER A 48 -6.54 1.51 -22.89
N TYR A 49 -6.73 1.41 -21.57
CA TYR A 49 -6.59 0.18 -20.77
C TYR A 49 -5.22 -0.53 -20.83
N LEU A 50 -4.21 0.02 -21.51
CA LEU A 50 -2.87 -0.59 -21.60
C LEU A 50 -2.15 -0.73 -20.25
N LEU A 51 -2.62 0.00 -19.23
CA LEU A 51 -2.10 -0.11 -17.87
C LEU A 51 -2.52 -1.44 -17.20
N ASP A 52 -3.50 -2.16 -17.73
CA ASP A 52 -3.90 -3.47 -17.22
C ASP A 52 -2.83 -4.54 -17.44
N ASP A 53 -2.07 -4.43 -18.52
CA ASP A 53 -1.04 -5.42 -18.82
C ASP A 53 0.28 -5.15 -18.05
N HIS A 54 0.33 -4.10 -17.22
CA HIS A 54 1.53 -3.70 -16.49
C HIS A 54 1.51 -4.23 -15.06
N SER A 55 2.46 -5.12 -14.73
CA SER A 55 2.61 -5.58 -13.33
C SER A 55 3.17 -4.47 -12.44
N THR A 56 2.51 -4.26 -11.30
CA THR A 56 2.85 -3.24 -10.31
C THR A 56 3.30 -3.82 -8.96
N SER A 57 3.34 -5.14 -8.83
CA SER A 57 3.59 -5.87 -7.56
C SER A 57 4.78 -5.34 -6.77
N GLY A 58 5.91 -5.11 -7.44
CA GLY A 58 7.11 -4.59 -6.80
C GLY A 58 7.05 -3.11 -6.40
N SER A 59 6.25 -2.29 -7.10
CA SER A 59 6.22 -0.83 -6.90
C SER A 59 5.15 -0.37 -5.92
N LEU A 60 4.04 -1.12 -5.80
CA LEU A 60 2.88 -0.71 -5.01
C LEU A 60 2.68 -1.52 -3.73
N SER A 61 3.33 -2.67 -3.53
CA SER A 61 3.16 -3.50 -2.32
C SER A 61 3.41 -2.74 -1.01
N SER A 62 4.29 -1.73 -1.04
CA SER A 62 4.64 -0.89 0.12
C SER A 62 4.26 0.58 -0.06
N TRP A 63 3.20 0.86 -0.84
CA TRP A 63 2.79 2.23 -1.16
C TRP A 63 2.50 3.09 0.08
N HIS A 64 2.02 2.48 1.17
CA HIS A 64 1.61 3.16 2.40
C HIS A 64 2.80 3.72 3.20
N ILE A 65 3.97 3.08 3.10
CA ILE A 65 5.23 3.52 3.73
C ILE A 65 6.16 4.25 2.78
N ASN A 66 5.92 4.22 1.47
CA ASN A 66 6.74 4.92 0.51
C ASN A 66 6.51 6.44 0.61
N ARG A 67 7.61 7.20 0.81
CA ARG A 67 7.56 8.67 0.84
C ARG A 67 7.30 9.28 -0.54
N ASP A 68 7.78 8.65 -1.61
CA ASP A 68 7.45 9.06 -2.96
C ASP A 68 6.09 8.49 -3.38
N ARG A 69 5.05 9.29 -3.13
CA ARG A 69 3.68 8.93 -3.49
C ARG A 69 3.35 9.11 -4.97
N ARG A 70 4.25 9.61 -5.83
CA ARG A 70 3.91 9.96 -7.22
C ARG A 70 3.38 8.76 -8.01
N ALA A 71 4.09 7.64 -7.95
CA ALA A 71 3.67 6.41 -8.63
C ALA A 71 2.35 5.89 -8.05
N SER A 72 2.21 5.86 -6.73
CA SER A 72 0.99 5.41 -6.05
C SER A 72 -0.20 6.30 -6.35
N THR A 73 -0.02 7.62 -6.42
CA THR A 73 -1.07 8.59 -6.80
C THR A 73 -1.50 8.40 -8.26
N PHE A 74 -0.56 8.12 -9.17
CA PHE A 74 -0.89 7.83 -10.57
C PHE A 74 -1.74 6.55 -10.69
N TRP A 75 -1.30 5.46 -10.07
CA TRP A 75 -2.02 4.19 -10.08
C TRP A 75 -3.35 4.24 -9.33
N HIS A 76 -3.41 4.99 -8.22
CA HIS A 76 -4.65 5.26 -7.51
C HIS A 76 -5.65 6.00 -8.39
N SER A 77 -5.20 7.03 -9.12
CA SER A 77 -6.06 7.77 -10.05
C SER A 77 -6.58 6.86 -11.18
N TYR A 78 -5.75 5.94 -11.68
CA TYR A 78 -6.17 4.96 -12.67
C TYR A 78 -7.22 4.00 -12.10
N LEU A 79 -6.99 3.47 -10.91
CA LEU A 79 -7.92 2.58 -10.23
C LEU A 79 -9.28 3.27 -9.97
N VAL A 80 -9.26 4.53 -9.53
CA VAL A 80 -10.48 5.34 -9.37
C VAL A 80 -11.23 5.46 -10.70
N TYR A 81 -10.53 5.80 -11.79
CA TYR A 81 -11.12 5.86 -13.12
C TYR A 81 -11.77 4.52 -13.52
N ARG A 82 -11.11 3.39 -13.25
CA ARG A 82 -11.64 2.06 -13.56
C ARG A 82 -12.92 1.74 -12.78
N VAL A 83 -12.94 2.01 -11.47
CA VAL A 83 -14.15 1.80 -10.66
C VAL A 83 -15.28 2.75 -11.08
N GLN A 84 -14.97 3.97 -11.52
CA GLN A 84 -15.95 4.97 -11.93
C GLN A 84 -16.60 4.70 -13.28
N TYR A 85 -15.82 4.34 -14.30
CA TYR A 85 -16.30 4.32 -15.68
C TYR A 85 -16.50 2.92 -16.25
N ASN A 86 -15.90 1.90 -15.62
CA ASN A 86 -15.88 0.53 -16.16
C ASN A 86 -16.71 -0.46 -15.33
N SER A 87 -17.91 -0.04 -14.93
CA SER A 87 -18.86 -0.90 -14.22
C SER A 87 -19.39 -2.07 -15.06
N HIS A 88 -19.23 -2.03 -16.39
CA HIS A 88 -19.73 -3.03 -17.33
C HIS A 88 -18.65 -3.84 -18.04
N SER A 89 -17.36 -3.47 -17.91
CA SER A 89 -16.27 -4.15 -18.59
C SER A 89 -15.60 -5.19 -17.69
N TYR A 90 -14.85 -6.11 -18.31
CA TYR A 90 -13.88 -6.95 -17.62
C TYR A 90 -12.75 -6.08 -17.05
N PRO A 91 -12.17 -6.40 -15.87
CA PRO A 91 -12.46 -7.52 -14.98
C PRO A 91 -13.54 -7.23 -13.90
N PRO A 92 -14.19 -8.27 -13.33
CA PRO A 92 -15.41 -8.14 -12.50
C PRO A 92 -15.21 -7.38 -11.17
N HIS A 93 -13.99 -7.25 -10.68
CA HIS A 93 -13.71 -6.62 -9.39
C HIS A 93 -13.98 -5.11 -9.38
N PHE A 94 -13.82 -4.38 -10.50
CA PHE A 94 -14.14 -2.94 -10.54
C PHE A 94 -15.63 -2.69 -10.34
N ARG A 95 -16.48 -3.49 -10.99
CA ARG A 95 -17.93 -3.49 -10.77
C ARG A 95 -18.27 -3.86 -9.33
N HIS A 96 -17.57 -4.84 -8.77
CA HIS A 96 -17.77 -5.26 -7.39
C HIS A 96 -17.50 -4.10 -6.41
N ILE A 97 -16.35 -3.43 -6.52
CA ILE A 97 -15.99 -2.29 -5.67
C ILE A 97 -17.00 -1.15 -5.82
N ARG A 98 -17.44 -0.86 -7.05
CA ARG A 98 -18.47 0.15 -7.28
C ARG A 98 -19.75 -0.18 -6.53
N ARG A 99 -20.22 -1.43 -6.59
CA ARG A 99 -21.41 -1.88 -5.85
C ARG A 99 -21.23 -1.73 -4.33
N LEU A 100 -20.06 -2.06 -3.79
CA LEU A 100 -19.76 -1.82 -2.37
C LEU A 100 -19.92 -0.34 -2.00
N VAL A 101 -19.34 0.55 -2.82
CA VAL A 101 -19.44 2.00 -2.61
C VAL A 101 -20.88 2.47 -2.70
N GLU A 102 -21.63 2.07 -3.72
CA GLU A 102 -23.04 2.43 -3.89
C GLU A 102 -23.89 1.98 -2.69
N THR A 103 -23.66 0.78 -2.17
CA THR A 103 -24.32 0.28 -0.95
C THR A 103 -23.97 1.12 0.28
N ILE A 104 -22.69 1.47 0.46
CA ILE A 104 -22.27 2.30 1.59
C ILE A 104 -22.82 3.73 1.49
N CYS A 105 -22.84 4.31 0.29
CA CYS A 105 -23.36 5.66 0.05
C CYS A 105 -24.89 5.70 0.21
N ALA A 106 -25.61 4.63 -0.13
CA ALA A 106 -27.04 4.53 0.12
C ALA A 106 -27.38 4.58 1.62
N GLU A 107 -26.52 4.04 2.49
CA GLU A 107 -26.70 4.06 3.95
C GLU A 107 -26.28 5.40 4.58
N THR A 108 -25.22 6.02 4.07
CA THR A 108 -24.59 7.22 4.67
C THR A 108 -25.07 8.54 4.07
N GLY A 109 -25.55 8.53 2.83
CA GLY A 109 -25.78 9.74 2.04
C GLY A 109 -24.51 10.38 1.47
N ASP A 110 -23.36 9.71 1.59
CA ASP A 110 -22.08 10.21 1.07
C ASP A 110 -22.02 10.22 -0.46
N ASP A 111 -21.14 11.05 -1.01
CA ASP A 111 -20.86 11.09 -2.45
C ASP A 111 -20.11 9.83 -2.93
N VAL A 112 -20.63 9.19 -3.98
CA VAL A 112 -20.06 7.99 -4.59
C VAL A 112 -18.65 8.26 -5.11
N GLU A 113 -18.40 9.42 -5.74
CA GLU A 113 -17.10 9.71 -6.34
C GLU A 113 -16.00 9.82 -5.27
N THR A 114 -16.29 10.57 -4.21
CA THR A 114 -15.41 10.75 -3.06
C THR A 114 -15.18 9.45 -2.31
N THR A 115 -16.21 8.62 -2.18
CA THR A 115 -16.10 7.31 -1.52
C THR A 115 -15.27 6.32 -2.32
N ILE A 116 -15.40 6.30 -3.66
CA ILE A 116 -14.49 5.53 -4.54
C ILE A 116 -13.04 5.98 -4.32
N LYS A 117 -12.77 7.30 -4.33
CA LYS A 117 -11.41 7.83 -4.11
C LYS A 117 -10.81 7.36 -2.78
N LYS A 118 -11.60 7.35 -1.70
CA LYS A 118 -11.15 6.86 -0.39
C LYS A 118 -10.88 5.34 -0.43
N LEU A 119 -11.81 4.56 -0.97
CA LEU A 119 -11.76 3.09 -0.93
C LEU A 119 -10.70 2.48 -1.87
N CYS A 120 -10.28 3.21 -2.92
CA CYS A 120 -9.24 2.75 -3.84
C CYS A 120 -7.84 2.69 -3.21
N TRP A 121 -7.58 3.38 -2.10
CA TRP A 121 -6.28 3.32 -1.41
C TRP A 121 -5.96 1.94 -0.83
N PRO A 122 -6.76 1.37 0.09
CA PRO A 122 -6.43 0.10 0.74
C PRO A 122 -6.27 -1.09 -0.20
N ILE A 123 -6.83 -1.00 -1.42
CA ILE A 123 -6.81 -2.05 -2.44
C ILE A 123 -5.77 -1.81 -3.54
N LEU A 124 -5.07 -0.67 -3.52
CA LEU A 124 -4.18 -0.21 -4.59
C LEU A 124 -3.13 -1.26 -4.97
N GLY A 125 -2.41 -1.78 -3.97
CA GLY A 125 -1.33 -2.75 -4.20
C GLY A 125 -1.83 -4.12 -4.68
N ARG A 126 -3.10 -4.46 -4.44
CA ARG A 126 -3.67 -5.76 -4.81
C ARG A 126 -4.33 -5.74 -6.18
N LEU A 127 -5.00 -4.64 -6.54
CA LEU A 127 -5.76 -4.54 -7.79
C LEU A 127 -4.97 -3.98 -8.96
N ALA A 128 -3.89 -3.25 -8.69
CA ALA A 128 -3.02 -2.79 -9.76
C ALA A 128 -2.17 -3.93 -10.37
N ASP A 129 -2.24 -5.16 -9.85
CA ASP A 129 -1.60 -6.32 -10.46
C ASP A 129 -2.64 -7.22 -11.13
N CYS A 130 -2.91 -6.95 -12.41
CA CYS A 130 -4.00 -7.59 -13.15
C CYS A 130 -3.87 -9.10 -13.32
N VAL A 131 -2.66 -9.65 -13.19
CA VAL A 131 -2.42 -11.10 -13.21
C VAL A 131 -3.20 -11.80 -12.10
N TYR A 132 -3.33 -11.17 -10.93
CA TYR A 132 -4.07 -11.73 -9.80
C TYR A 132 -5.56 -11.41 -9.85
N SER A 133 -5.97 -10.36 -10.57
CA SER A 133 -7.35 -9.89 -10.62
C SER A 133 -8.36 -10.92 -11.10
N ASN A 134 -7.96 -11.83 -11.99
CA ASN A 134 -8.85 -12.86 -12.55
C ASN A 134 -9.02 -14.08 -11.61
N LEU A 135 -8.15 -14.20 -10.61
CA LEU A 135 -8.16 -15.29 -9.64
C LEU A 135 -8.84 -14.89 -8.32
N MET A 136 -9.27 -13.62 -8.19
CA MET A 136 -9.89 -13.12 -6.97
C MET A 136 -11.29 -13.71 -6.76
N ILE A 137 -11.49 -14.32 -5.60
CA ILE A 137 -12.78 -14.78 -5.12
C ILE A 137 -13.49 -13.58 -4.47
N LEU A 138 -14.47 -13.03 -5.18
CA LEU A 138 -15.25 -11.89 -4.74
C LEU A 138 -16.35 -12.36 -3.77
N ASN A 139 -16.39 -11.81 -2.56
CA ASN A 139 -17.46 -12.08 -1.58
C ASN A 139 -18.06 -10.76 -1.11
N PHE A 140 -19.27 -10.46 -1.58
CA PHE A 140 -19.87 -9.14 -1.42
C PHE A 140 -20.00 -8.73 0.04
N GLU A 141 -20.53 -9.59 0.91
CA GLU A 141 -20.78 -9.28 2.31
C GLU A 141 -19.48 -9.15 3.11
N ALA A 142 -18.50 -10.01 2.86
CA ALA A 142 -17.19 -9.93 3.53
C ALA A 142 -16.40 -8.68 3.07
N ASP A 143 -16.45 -8.36 1.78
CA ASP A 143 -15.79 -7.16 1.24
C ASP A 143 -16.55 -5.88 1.63
N LEU A 144 -17.87 -5.93 1.79
CA LEU A 144 -18.68 -4.85 2.34
C LEU A 144 -18.33 -4.58 3.80
N LEU A 145 -18.15 -5.63 4.63
CA LEU A 145 -17.70 -5.48 6.01
C LEU A 145 -16.36 -4.76 6.07
N ARG A 146 -15.40 -5.15 5.22
CA ARG A 146 -14.07 -4.55 5.15
C ARG A 146 -14.11 -3.10 4.68
N ALA A 147 -14.84 -2.82 3.60
CA ALA A 147 -15.01 -1.48 3.06
C ALA A 147 -15.70 -0.54 4.07
N ALA A 148 -16.79 -1.00 4.68
CA ALA A 148 -17.51 -0.24 5.71
C ALA A 148 -16.64 0.02 6.94
N THR A 149 -15.83 -0.96 7.35
CA THR A 149 -14.89 -0.81 8.47
C THR A 149 -13.82 0.24 8.18
N TYR A 150 -13.23 0.22 6.98
CA TYR A 150 -12.27 1.24 6.55
C TYR A 150 -12.88 2.64 6.51
N LEU A 151 -14.16 2.75 6.13
CA LEU A 151 -14.89 4.03 6.04
C LEU A 151 -15.58 4.43 7.36
N ASN A 152 -15.40 3.67 8.44
CA ASN A 152 -16.04 3.87 9.75
C ASN A 152 -17.59 3.85 9.73
N VAL A 153 -18.20 3.06 8.85
CA VAL A 153 -19.67 3.00 8.71
C VAL A 153 -20.26 1.96 9.65
N ILE A 154 -20.28 2.29 10.94
CA ILE A 154 -20.75 1.42 12.04
C ILE A 154 -22.14 0.80 11.79
N PRO A 155 -23.14 1.52 11.24
CA PRO A 155 -24.46 0.94 10.94
C PRO A 155 -24.41 -0.26 9.97
N VAL A 156 -23.43 -0.30 9.05
CA VAL A 156 -23.22 -1.44 8.14
C VAL A 156 -22.36 -2.53 8.78
N VAL A 157 -21.35 -2.13 9.57
CA VAL A 157 -20.42 -3.06 10.22
C VAL A 157 -21.11 -3.97 11.24
N LYS A 158 -22.01 -3.42 12.07
CA LYS A 158 -22.67 -4.18 13.16
C LYS A 158 -23.52 -5.36 12.65
N PRO A 159 -24.47 -5.17 11.71
CA PRO A 159 -25.30 -6.27 11.22
C PRO A 159 -24.48 -7.37 10.53
N LEU A 160 -23.43 -7.00 9.79
CA LEU A 160 -22.56 -7.96 9.12
C LEU A 160 -21.80 -8.82 10.14
N LEU A 161 -21.26 -8.23 11.21
CA LEU A 161 -20.60 -9.00 12.27
C LEU A 161 -21.58 -9.90 13.03
N GLN A 162 -22.80 -9.42 13.29
CA GLN A 162 -23.87 -10.22 13.89
C GLN A 162 -24.33 -11.37 12.98
N GLY A 163 -24.23 -11.19 11.66
CA GLY A 163 -24.48 -12.23 10.65
C GLY A 163 -23.39 -13.30 10.57
N GLY A 164 -22.35 -13.25 11.43
CA GLY A 164 -21.31 -14.28 11.52
C GLY A 164 -20.11 -14.05 10.59
N TYR A 165 -19.98 -12.89 9.95
CA TYR A 165 -18.81 -12.59 9.13
C TYR A 165 -17.59 -12.31 10.02
N PRO A 166 -16.46 -13.05 9.85
CA PRO A 166 -15.37 -13.00 10.80
C PRO A 166 -14.50 -11.74 10.68
N PRO A 167 -14.20 -11.06 11.80
CA PRO A 167 -13.47 -9.77 11.83
C PRO A 167 -11.96 -9.88 11.53
N ARG A 168 -11.40 -11.11 11.57
CA ARG A 168 -9.96 -11.37 11.36
C ARG A 168 -9.60 -11.82 9.95
N THR A 169 -10.58 -12.25 9.16
CA THR A 169 -10.30 -12.78 7.82
C THR A 169 -9.96 -11.65 6.84
N GLY A 170 -8.75 -11.69 6.29
CA GLY A 170 -8.42 -10.99 5.06
C GLY A 170 -8.64 -11.90 3.86
N ARG A 171 -9.12 -11.37 2.73
CA ARG A 171 -9.09 -12.08 1.42
C ARG A 171 -8.88 -11.10 0.28
N ASP A 172 -8.31 -11.63 -0.79
CA ASP A 172 -8.11 -11.11 -2.15
C ASP A 172 -8.08 -9.59 -2.33
N ILE A 173 -9.18 -8.85 -2.15
CA ILE A 173 -9.21 -7.39 -2.40
C ILE A 173 -8.73 -6.56 -1.19
N PHE A 174 -9.18 -6.87 0.01
CA PHE A 174 -9.02 -6.04 1.20
C PHE A 174 -8.23 -6.76 2.32
N ASN A 175 -7.57 -5.99 3.18
CA ASN A 175 -7.04 -6.50 4.46
C ASN A 175 -8.19 -6.86 5.42
N SER A 176 -7.87 -7.50 6.54
CA SER A 176 -8.88 -7.81 7.56
C SER A 176 -9.57 -6.52 8.06
N PRO A 177 -10.85 -6.60 8.50
CA PRO A 177 -11.52 -5.49 9.17
C PRO A 177 -10.69 -4.86 10.29
N MET A 178 -10.08 -5.66 11.17
CA MET A 178 -9.24 -5.14 12.26
C MET A 178 -8.04 -4.34 11.76
N THR A 179 -7.34 -4.82 10.72
CA THR A 179 -6.25 -4.06 10.08
C THR A 179 -6.74 -2.74 9.54
N LEU A 180 -7.87 -2.74 8.82
CA LEU A 180 -8.39 -1.54 8.18
C LEU A 180 -8.83 -0.50 9.21
N ALA A 181 -9.54 -0.91 10.27
CA ALA A 181 -9.95 -0.02 11.35
C ALA A 181 -8.75 0.65 12.04
N ALA A 182 -7.75 -0.16 12.41
CA ALA A 182 -6.53 0.34 13.05
C ALA A 182 -5.70 1.24 12.12
N TRP A 183 -5.68 0.93 10.82
CA TRP A 183 -4.97 1.73 9.82
C TRP A 183 -5.56 3.15 9.68
N VAL A 184 -6.87 3.30 9.54
CA VAL A 184 -7.44 4.66 9.43
C VAL A 184 -7.69 5.34 10.77
N GLY A 185 -7.43 4.64 11.88
CA GLY A 185 -7.60 5.16 13.23
C GLY A 185 -9.07 5.20 13.71
N ASN A 186 -9.90 4.29 13.21
CA ASN A 186 -11.31 4.18 13.59
C ASN A 186 -11.46 3.44 14.93
N LYS A 187 -11.27 4.15 16.05
CA LYS A 187 -11.32 3.59 17.43
C LYS A 187 -12.59 2.80 17.69
N ASP A 188 -13.75 3.40 17.46
CA ASP A 188 -15.05 2.79 17.76
C ASP A 188 -15.28 1.49 16.96
N SER A 189 -14.88 1.49 15.68
CA SER A 189 -14.93 0.28 14.85
C SER A 189 -14.01 -0.80 15.38
N LEU A 190 -12.77 -0.44 15.74
CA LEU A 190 -11.77 -1.37 16.26
C LEU A 190 -12.20 -1.98 17.60
N GLU A 191 -12.67 -1.17 18.54
CA GLU A 191 -13.20 -1.62 19.83
C GLU A 191 -14.37 -2.58 19.65
N TYR A 192 -15.29 -2.28 18.73
CA TYR A 192 -16.42 -3.16 18.43
C TYR A 192 -15.97 -4.49 17.81
N LEU A 193 -15.03 -4.45 16.85
CA LEU A 193 -14.45 -5.66 16.23
C LEU A 193 -13.77 -6.55 17.28
N GLN A 194 -12.97 -5.96 18.17
CA GLN A 194 -12.31 -6.68 19.26
C GLN A 194 -13.33 -7.32 20.20
N LYS A 195 -14.36 -6.58 20.61
CA LYS A 195 -15.46 -7.11 21.42
C LYS A 195 -16.10 -8.34 20.77
N MET A 196 -16.41 -8.26 19.47
CA MET A 196 -17.00 -9.38 18.73
C MET A 196 -16.08 -10.61 18.65
N VAL A 197 -14.76 -10.42 18.49
CA VAL A 197 -13.78 -11.53 18.53
C VAL A 197 -13.85 -12.28 19.87
N PHE A 198 -13.91 -11.54 20.98
CA PHE A 198 -13.97 -12.13 22.31
C PHE A 198 -15.29 -12.88 22.55
N GLU A 199 -16.42 -12.27 22.18
CA GLU A 199 -17.74 -12.84 22.43
C GLU A 199 -18.01 -14.10 21.59
N THR A 200 -17.53 -14.12 20.34
CA THR A 200 -17.78 -15.25 19.44
C THR A 200 -16.87 -16.45 19.70
N GLN A 201 -15.86 -16.32 20.58
CA GLN A 201 -14.79 -17.31 20.76
C GLN A 201 -14.38 -17.92 19.42
N SER A 202 -14.31 -17.09 18.37
CA SER A 202 -13.96 -17.57 17.04
C SER A 202 -12.48 -17.92 17.08
N ILE A 203 -12.20 -19.13 17.54
CA ILE A 203 -10.96 -19.86 17.33
C ILE A 203 -11.02 -20.23 15.85
N SER A 204 -10.98 -19.22 14.96
CA SER A 204 -10.72 -19.50 13.56
C SER A 204 -9.32 -20.10 13.51
N TYR A 205 -9.24 -21.28 12.90
CA TYR A 205 -8.05 -22.08 12.77
C TYR A 205 -6.87 -21.23 12.28
N LEU A 206 -5.80 -21.19 13.08
CA LEU A 206 -4.34 -21.07 12.82
C LEU A 206 -3.77 -20.27 11.62
N GLU A 207 -4.54 -19.80 10.66
CA GLU A 207 -4.09 -19.18 9.40
C GLU A 207 -4.31 -17.67 9.34
N ASP A 208 -5.24 -17.12 10.13
CA ASP A 208 -5.47 -15.67 10.17
C ASP A 208 -4.47 -14.99 11.12
N ASP A 209 -3.75 -13.99 10.61
CA ASP A 209 -2.75 -13.20 11.36
C ASP A 209 -3.41 -12.55 12.59
N PRO A 210 -3.18 -13.08 13.82
CA PRO A 210 -3.92 -12.63 15.01
C PRO A 210 -3.59 -11.19 15.40
N PHE A 211 -2.58 -10.60 14.76
CA PHE A 211 -2.01 -9.28 15.02
C PHE A 211 -2.30 -8.29 13.90
N SER A 212 -3.39 -8.53 13.18
CA SER A 212 -3.84 -7.76 12.04
C SER A 212 -4.09 -6.27 12.37
N SER A 213 -4.56 -5.97 13.58
CA SER A 213 -4.69 -4.61 14.17
C SER A 213 -3.35 -3.90 14.32
N ILE A 214 -2.33 -4.56 14.87
CA ILE A 214 -0.99 -4.01 15.10
C ILE A 214 -0.34 -3.62 13.77
N ILE A 215 -0.51 -4.45 12.74
CA ILE A 215 -0.03 -4.13 11.39
C ILE A 215 -0.73 -2.87 10.85
N GLY A 216 -2.04 -2.73 11.07
CA GLY A 216 -2.80 -1.53 10.70
C GLY A 216 -2.30 -0.28 11.43
N ALA A 217 -2.15 -0.37 12.76
CA ALA A 217 -1.62 0.72 13.59
C ALA A 217 -0.19 1.12 13.18
N ALA A 218 0.67 0.14 12.88
CA ALA A 218 2.03 0.39 12.43
C ALA A 218 2.06 1.07 11.05
N THR A 219 1.15 0.66 10.16
CA THR A 219 0.96 1.27 8.85
C THR A 219 0.54 2.73 8.95
N SER A 220 -0.28 3.09 9.94
CA SER A 220 -0.72 4.46 10.18
C SER A 220 0.28 5.30 10.97
N GLY A 221 1.19 4.66 11.71
CA GLY A 221 2.07 5.31 12.68
C GLY A 221 1.36 5.69 13.98
N ASP A 222 0.14 5.21 14.22
CA ASP A 222 -0.63 5.53 15.43
C ASP A 222 -0.26 4.57 16.57
N ILE A 223 0.63 5.04 17.46
CA ILE A 223 1.08 4.30 18.65
C ILE A 223 -0.08 4.03 19.62
N VAL A 224 -1.13 4.86 19.63
CA VAL A 224 -2.29 4.62 20.52
C VAL A 224 -3.05 3.39 20.04
N MET A 225 -3.19 3.21 18.72
CA MET A 225 -3.88 2.05 18.15
C MET A 225 -3.14 0.72 18.40
N SER A 226 -1.82 0.73 18.57
CA SER A 226 -1.08 -0.50 18.88
C SER A 226 -1.32 -0.99 20.32
N THR A 227 -1.75 -0.11 21.24
CA THR A 227 -1.98 -0.50 22.65
C THR A 227 -3.25 -1.33 22.86
N PHE A 228 -4.21 -1.27 21.94
CA PHE A 228 -5.49 -1.95 22.05
C PHE A 228 -5.39 -3.49 22.04
N ASP A 229 -4.27 -4.07 21.61
CA ASP A 229 -4.02 -5.52 21.66
C ASP A 229 -3.04 -5.94 22.76
N ASN A 230 -2.20 -5.05 23.27
CA ASN A 230 -1.04 -5.47 24.09
C ASN A 230 -1.40 -6.00 25.49
N THR A 231 -2.53 -5.57 26.07
CA THR A 231 -2.86 -5.88 27.47
C THR A 231 -3.26 -7.34 27.73
N ARG A 232 -3.55 -8.12 26.68
CA ARG A 232 -4.10 -9.47 26.83
C ARG A 232 -3.33 -10.58 26.11
N PHE A 233 -2.31 -10.23 25.32
CA PHE A 233 -1.64 -11.19 24.41
C PHE A 233 -0.13 -11.30 24.60
N ILE A 234 0.50 -10.35 25.31
CA ILE A 234 1.91 -10.43 25.67
C ILE A 234 2.00 -10.89 27.12
N ASP A 235 2.28 -12.17 27.33
CA ASP A 235 2.57 -12.72 28.66
C ASP A 235 3.96 -12.25 29.12
N GLY A 236 4.03 -11.01 29.60
CA GLY A 236 5.24 -10.41 30.16
C GLY A 236 5.71 -9.15 29.43
N PRO A 237 6.90 -8.62 29.78
CA PRO A 237 7.45 -7.41 29.15
C PRO A 237 8.07 -7.67 27.77
N PHE A 238 8.35 -8.93 27.41
CA PHE A 238 9.10 -9.28 26.20
C PHE A 238 8.46 -10.44 25.42
N VAL A 239 8.60 -10.40 24.10
CA VAL A 239 8.12 -11.39 23.14
C VAL A 239 9.30 -12.09 22.46
N LEU A 240 9.23 -13.42 22.33
CA LEU A 240 10.20 -14.18 21.54
C LEU A 240 9.97 -13.91 20.04
N GLU A 241 11.01 -13.59 19.28
CA GLU A 241 10.93 -13.26 17.84
C GLU A 241 10.23 -14.36 17.00
N ASP A 242 10.54 -15.62 17.27
CA ASP A 242 10.00 -16.76 16.51
C ASP A 242 8.56 -17.13 16.89
N SER A 243 8.02 -16.54 17.96
CA SER A 243 6.62 -16.71 18.33
C SER A 243 5.69 -16.08 17.29
N ILE A 244 4.42 -16.47 17.28
CA ILE A 244 3.43 -15.87 16.37
C ILE A 244 3.36 -14.35 16.63
N ALA A 245 3.37 -13.93 17.89
CA ALA A 245 3.41 -12.52 18.30
C ALA A 245 4.68 -11.81 17.81
N GLY A 246 5.84 -12.44 17.98
CA GLY A 246 7.12 -11.88 17.56
C GLY A 246 7.17 -11.65 16.06
N ARG A 247 6.74 -12.64 15.26
CA ARG A 247 6.68 -12.53 13.79
C ARG A 247 5.75 -11.40 13.33
N SER A 248 4.62 -11.20 14.00
CA SER A 248 3.71 -10.14 13.61
C SER A 248 4.16 -8.75 14.08
N LEU A 249 4.81 -8.65 15.24
CA LEU A 249 5.49 -7.41 15.66
C LEU A 249 6.61 -7.04 14.68
N LEU A 250 7.41 -8.02 14.23
CA LEU A 250 8.42 -7.81 13.19
C LEU A 250 7.77 -7.36 11.87
N ARG A 251 6.68 -8.01 11.44
CA ARG A 251 5.92 -7.59 10.25
C ARG A 251 5.38 -6.16 10.39
N ALA A 252 4.82 -5.81 11.54
CA ALA A 252 4.35 -4.46 11.82
C ALA A 252 5.50 -3.44 11.78
N GLN A 253 6.66 -3.79 12.33
CA GLN A 253 7.86 -2.95 12.34
C GLN A 253 8.38 -2.71 10.91
N ILE A 254 8.29 -3.69 10.02
CA ILE A 254 8.61 -3.54 8.60
C ILE A 254 7.59 -2.64 7.88
N SER A 255 6.31 -2.73 8.27
CA SER A 255 5.21 -2.00 7.67
C SER A 255 5.07 -0.55 8.14
N THR A 256 5.99 -0.04 8.98
CA THR A 256 5.95 1.36 9.42
C THR A 256 6.98 2.25 8.74
N GLY A 257 6.56 3.47 8.42
CA GLY A 257 7.43 4.56 7.98
C GLY A 257 7.77 5.56 9.10
N ASP A 258 7.20 5.37 10.28
CA ASP A 258 7.40 6.22 11.45
C ASP A 258 8.47 5.64 12.40
N LEU A 259 9.43 6.48 12.79
CA LEU A 259 10.56 6.04 13.62
C LEU A 259 10.13 5.71 15.05
N GLU A 260 9.19 6.45 15.63
CA GLU A 260 8.78 6.25 17.01
C GLU A 260 7.93 4.98 17.14
N MET A 261 7.06 4.72 16.17
CA MET A 261 6.39 3.42 16.01
C MET A 261 7.41 2.28 15.84
N TYR A 262 8.44 2.46 14.99
CA TYR A 262 9.48 1.46 14.78
C TYR A 262 10.22 1.11 16.08
N LYS A 263 10.58 2.11 16.89
CA LYS A 263 11.21 1.94 18.21
C LYS A 263 10.25 1.31 19.22
N HIS A 264 9.00 1.75 19.24
CA HIS A 264 7.96 1.22 20.11
C HIS A 264 7.77 -0.28 19.88
N LEU A 265 7.62 -0.70 18.62
CA LEU A 265 7.51 -2.11 18.25
C LEU A 265 8.79 -2.90 18.59
N GLY A 266 9.96 -2.30 18.37
CA GLY A 266 11.24 -2.89 18.77
C GLY A 266 11.40 -3.09 20.28
N GLY A 267 10.72 -2.28 21.10
CA GLY A 267 10.77 -2.34 22.56
C GLY A 267 10.12 -3.59 23.18
N PHE A 268 9.30 -4.32 22.41
CA PHE A 268 8.70 -5.58 22.85
C PHE A 268 9.67 -6.77 22.77
N PHE A 269 10.82 -6.62 22.12
CA PHE A 269 11.82 -7.68 22.06
C PHE A 269 12.84 -7.50 23.20
N PRO A 270 13.35 -8.60 23.79
CA PRO A 270 14.53 -8.49 24.65
C PRO A 270 15.65 -7.86 23.81
N LYS A 271 16.60 -7.15 24.46
CA LYS A 271 17.72 -6.49 23.75
C LYS A 271 18.18 -7.36 22.59
N PRO A 272 18.05 -6.90 21.34
CA PRO A 272 18.03 -7.77 20.18
C PRO A 272 19.31 -8.60 20.15
N THR A 273 19.17 -9.88 20.44
CA THR A 273 20.25 -10.86 20.22
C THR A 273 20.38 -11.14 18.73
N ASN A 274 19.25 -11.08 18.01
CA ASN A 274 19.17 -11.22 16.58
C ASN A 274 19.15 -9.85 15.89
N ARG A 275 19.87 -9.79 14.78
CA ARG A 275 20.07 -8.57 14.00
C ARG A 275 18.85 -8.35 13.10
N PRO A 276 18.45 -7.09 12.80
CA PRO A 276 17.59 -6.83 11.67
C PRO A 276 18.16 -7.53 10.43
N THR A 277 17.32 -8.27 9.72
CA THR A 277 17.77 -8.96 8.51
C THR A 277 18.24 -7.92 7.48
N ALA A 278 19.21 -8.27 6.63
CA ALA A 278 19.62 -7.40 5.53
C ALA A 278 18.43 -6.99 4.66
N TYR A 279 17.44 -7.87 4.53
CA TYR A 279 16.18 -7.59 3.86
C TYR A 279 15.40 -6.42 4.49
N HIS A 280 15.29 -6.34 5.84
CA HIS A 280 14.60 -5.23 6.51
C HIS A 280 15.27 -3.88 6.23
N LEU A 281 16.60 -3.82 6.34
CA LEU A 281 17.36 -2.61 6.04
C LEU A 281 17.18 -2.20 4.57
N MET A 282 17.35 -3.14 3.64
CA MET A 282 17.21 -2.88 2.20
C MET A 282 15.81 -2.39 1.84
N LEU A 283 14.77 -2.91 2.49
CA LEU A 283 13.40 -2.46 2.28
C LEU A 283 13.23 -0.99 2.69
N HIS A 284 13.68 -0.60 3.89
CA HIS A 284 13.60 0.80 4.33
C HIS A 284 14.46 1.76 3.50
N ILE A 285 15.60 1.30 2.98
CA ILE A 285 16.41 2.06 2.02
C ILE A 285 15.61 2.32 0.73
N ARG A 286 15.02 1.26 0.15
CA ARG A 286 14.21 1.35 -1.07
C ARG A 286 13.01 2.28 -0.93
N LEU A 287 12.43 2.35 0.26
CA LEU A 287 11.27 3.17 0.57
C LEU A 287 11.62 4.61 0.97
N GLY A 288 12.91 4.93 1.12
CA GLY A 288 13.37 6.25 1.51
C GLY A 288 13.12 6.59 2.99
N ASN A 289 13.02 5.58 3.87
CA ASN A 289 12.78 5.78 5.31
C ASN A 289 14.06 6.18 6.05
N LEU A 290 14.63 7.34 5.71
CA LEU A 290 15.94 7.82 6.16
C LEU A 290 16.14 7.72 7.68
N LYS A 291 15.14 8.14 8.47
CA LYS A 291 15.20 8.12 9.93
C LYS A 291 15.32 6.70 10.51
N ILE A 292 14.58 5.75 9.93
CA ILE A 292 14.61 4.33 10.35
C ILE A 292 15.94 3.69 9.93
N VAL A 293 16.39 3.96 8.69
CA VAL A 293 17.69 3.46 8.20
C VAL A 293 18.83 3.93 9.09
N LYS A 294 18.88 5.23 9.39
CA LYS A 294 19.88 5.79 10.31
C LYS A 294 19.83 5.12 11.67
N TYR A 295 18.64 4.98 12.26
CA TYR A 295 18.46 4.30 13.54
C TYR A 295 18.96 2.85 13.52
N ILE A 296 18.66 2.08 12.46
CA ILE A 296 19.16 0.71 12.29
C ILE A 296 20.69 0.72 12.23
N LEU A 297 21.30 1.60 11.43
CA LEU A 297 22.75 1.68 11.27
C LEU A 297 23.45 2.10 12.57
N ASP A 298 22.93 3.10 13.28
CA ASP A 298 23.44 3.57 14.58
C ASP A 298 23.42 2.47 15.66
N THR A 299 22.35 1.66 15.67
CA THR A 299 22.16 0.62 16.68
C THR A 299 22.86 -0.69 16.34
N THR A 300 23.20 -0.92 15.07
CA THR A 300 23.85 -2.16 14.61
C THR A 300 25.33 -1.98 14.26
N GLY A 301 25.81 -0.73 14.10
CA GLY A 301 27.17 -0.23 14.32
C GLY A 301 28.35 -0.80 13.51
N THR A 302 28.29 -2.00 12.94
CA THR A 302 29.44 -2.67 12.27
C THR A 302 29.04 -3.79 11.30
N PHE A 303 27.78 -4.25 11.30
CA PHE A 303 27.42 -5.53 10.67
C PHE A 303 27.22 -5.50 9.16
N PHE A 304 27.05 -4.33 8.55
CA PHE A 304 26.85 -4.20 7.10
C PHE A 304 28.12 -3.84 6.34
N GLY A 305 29.28 -3.84 7.00
CA GLY A 305 30.58 -3.72 6.33
C GLY A 305 30.73 -4.82 5.29
N GLY A 306 30.66 -4.47 4.01
CA GLY A 306 30.69 -5.40 2.89
C GLY A 306 29.35 -5.65 2.19
N ALA A 307 28.26 -4.98 2.57
CA ALA A 307 27.03 -4.97 1.77
C ALA A 307 27.30 -4.27 0.42
N GLN A 308 27.37 -5.05 -0.66
CA GLN A 308 27.89 -4.60 -1.98
C GLN A 308 26.91 -3.75 -2.81
N SER A 309 25.80 -3.27 -2.25
CA SER A 309 24.91 -2.43 -3.06
C SER A 309 24.09 -1.46 -2.24
N ALA A 310 24.20 -0.17 -2.58
CA ALA A 310 23.18 0.84 -2.34
C ALA A 310 21.96 0.67 -3.28
N SER A 311 21.76 -0.52 -3.87
CA SER A 311 20.75 -0.71 -4.93
C SER A 311 19.35 -0.44 -4.39
N GLY A 312 18.71 0.57 -4.98
CA GLY A 312 17.37 1.00 -4.62
C GLY A 312 17.28 2.28 -3.79
N ALA A 313 18.39 2.88 -3.36
CA ALA A 313 18.36 4.25 -2.83
C ALA A 313 17.98 5.22 -3.96
N LYS A 314 16.81 5.85 -3.86
CA LYS A 314 16.29 6.78 -4.88
C LYS A 314 16.56 8.25 -4.58
N SER A 315 16.96 8.57 -3.35
CA SER A 315 17.20 9.94 -2.90
C SER A 315 18.67 10.17 -2.56
N GLN A 316 19.19 11.34 -2.93
CA GLN A 316 20.56 11.74 -2.63
C GLN A 316 20.86 11.64 -1.14
N ASP A 317 19.96 12.11 -0.27
CA ASP A 317 20.09 12.01 1.19
C ASP A 317 20.30 10.57 1.70
N MET A 318 19.71 9.58 1.03
CA MET A 318 19.88 8.17 1.40
C MET A 318 21.23 7.65 0.93
N ILE A 319 21.68 8.06 -0.25
CA ILE A 319 23.01 7.72 -0.78
C ILE A 319 24.09 8.30 0.11
N ASP A 320 23.96 9.58 0.48
CA ASP A 320 24.89 10.28 1.36
C ASP A 320 24.94 9.62 2.75
N LEU A 321 23.78 9.27 3.32
CA LEU A 321 23.71 8.50 4.57
C LEU A 321 24.44 7.17 4.43
N LEU A 322 24.21 6.40 3.37
CA LEU A 322 24.88 5.11 3.20
C LEU A 322 26.41 5.27 3.04
N LEU A 323 26.87 6.30 2.33
CA LEU A 323 28.28 6.66 2.20
C LEU A 323 28.92 7.00 3.55
N GLU A 324 28.22 7.73 4.42
CA GLU A 324 28.68 8.07 5.79
C GLU A 324 28.99 6.81 6.62
N TYR A 325 28.24 5.73 6.41
CA TYR A 325 28.45 4.43 7.09
C TYR A 325 29.35 3.47 6.29
N GLY A 326 30.03 3.95 5.24
CA GLY A 326 31.03 3.17 4.50
C GLY A 326 30.46 2.15 3.51
N PHE A 327 29.23 2.33 3.02
CA PHE A 327 28.72 1.53 1.91
C PHE A 327 29.44 1.91 0.61
N ASP A 328 30.01 0.91 -0.07
CA ASP A 328 30.71 1.12 -1.34
C ASP A 328 29.71 1.29 -2.50
N VAL A 329 29.80 2.42 -3.20
CA VAL A 329 28.96 2.75 -4.37
C VAL A 329 29.59 2.20 -5.67
N GLN A 330 30.89 1.85 -5.67
CA GLN A 330 31.64 1.55 -6.90
C GLN A 330 31.36 0.17 -7.52
N LYS A 331 30.46 -0.65 -6.98
CA LYS A 331 30.04 -1.92 -7.59
C LYS A 331 28.59 -1.97 -8.10
N SER A 332 27.81 -0.90 -7.95
CA SER A 332 26.48 -0.85 -8.56
C SER A 332 26.57 -0.32 -9.98
N GLU A 333 26.57 -1.23 -10.96
CA GLU A 333 26.53 -0.98 -12.41
C GLU A 333 25.23 -0.28 -12.91
N TRP A 334 24.52 0.44 -12.03
CA TRP A 334 23.16 0.93 -12.27
C TRP A 334 22.98 2.34 -11.74
N LEU A 335 23.55 3.31 -12.46
CA LEU A 335 22.86 4.57 -12.72
C LEU A 335 22.30 4.43 -14.14
N GLY A 336 20.98 4.45 -14.27
CA GLY A 336 20.25 4.30 -15.54
C GLY A 336 20.46 5.43 -16.55
N ASP A 337 21.57 6.15 -16.46
CA ASP A 337 22.10 6.93 -17.57
C ASP A 337 23.03 5.99 -18.34
N LYS A 338 22.51 5.37 -19.42
CA LYS A 338 23.41 5.09 -20.55
C LYS A 338 24.04 6.45 -20.86
N PRO A 339 25.38 6.63 -20.77
CA PRO A 339 25.98 7.78 -21.38
C PRO A 339 25.51 7.73 -22.83
N ILE A 340 24.77 8.75 -23.26
CA ILE A 340 24.61 9.03 -24.67
C ILE A 340 26.05 9.14 -25.14
N SER A 341 26.54 8.10 -25.81
CA SER A 341 27.80 8.13 -26.51
C SER A 341 27.66 9.29 -27.49
N LYS A 342 28.25 10.43 -27.14
CA LYS A 342 28.69 11.36 -28.15
C LYS A 342 29.78 10.63 -28.92
N GLU A 343 29.66 10.71 -30.24
CA GLU A 343 30.54 10.17 -31.29
C GLU A 343 30.16 8.74 -31.74
N ALA A 344 29.86 8.47 -33.01
CA ALA A 344 30.19 9.18 -34.27
C ALA A 344 28.98 9.51 -35.14
#